data_AF-A0A8C2SGZ9-F1
#
_entry.id   AF-A0A8C2SGZ9-F1
#
_cell.length_a   1.000
_cell.length_b   1.000
_cell.length_c   1.000
_cell.angle_alpha   90.00
_cell.angle_beta   90.00
_cell.angle_gamma   90.00
#
_symmetry.space_group_name_H-M   'P 1'
#
loop_
_entity.id
_entity.type
_entity.pdbx_description
1 polymer ?
#
loop_
_entity_poly.entity_id
_entity_poly.type
_entity_poly.pdbx_seq_one_letter_code
_entity_poly.pdbx_strand_id
1 'polypeptide(L)'
;LCSLLSLQLQDNKTFLAMMNHVLSMDGFYFSTTYDLTHTLQRLSNTSPEFQEMSLLERADQRFVWNGHLLRELSAQPEVHRFALPVLHGFITMHSCSINGKYFDWILISRRSCFRAGVRYYVRGIDSEGHAANFVETEQIVHYNGSKASFVQASDRVCEAASHKICNLMLFKIFSMDGFQRHFDSQIIIYGKQVIINLVNQKGSEKPLEQAFATMVSSLGNGMIRYIAFDFHKECKNMRWDRLSILLDQVAEMQDELR
;
A
#
# COMPACT_ATOMS: atom_id res chain seq x y z
N LEU A 1 -4.78 -45.41 0.00
CA LEU A 1 -4.73 -44.23 0.89
C LEU A 1 -3.42 -44.31 1.67
N CYS A 2 -2.37 -43.60 1.22
CA CYS A 2 -1.12 -43.53 2.00
C CYS A 2 -1.44 -42.88 3.35
N SER A 3 -1.28 -43.63 4.44
CA SER A 3 -1.30 -43.06 5.79
C SER A 3 -0.19 -42.02 5.87
N LEU A 4 -0.54 -40.77 6.15
CA LEU A 4 0.43 -39.71 6.38
C LEU A 4 1.40 -40.17 7.50
N LEU A 5 2.70 -40.01 7.27
CA LEU A 5 3.69 -40.25 8.32
C LEU A 5 3.40 -39.33 9.52
N SER A 6 3.78 -39.74 10.73
CA SER A 6 3.53 -38.96 11.96
C SER A 6 4.02 -37.51 11.87
N LEU A 7 5.15 -37.28 11.19
CA LEU A 7 5.67 -35.95 10.89
C LEU A 7 4.74 -35.13 9.98
N GLN A 8 4.23 -35.73 8.90
CA GLN A 8 3.29 -35.06 7.99
C GLN A 8 1.98 -34.68 8.70
N LEU A 9 1.54 -35.49 9.67
CA LEU A 9 0.37 -35.17 10.47
C LEU A 9 0.62 -33.98 11.40
N GLN A 10 1.82 -33.86 11.95
CA GLN A 10 2.23 -32.73 12.79
C GLN A 10 2.38 -31.44 11.98
N ASP A 11 2.99 -31.52 10.80
CA ASP A 11 3.12 -30.39 9.88
C ASP A 11 1.75 -29.89 9.42
N ASN A 12 0.86 -30.81 9.02
CA ASN A 12 -0.51 -30.47 8.65
C ASN A 12 -1.27 -29.77 9.78
N LYS A 13 -1.15 -30.24 11.02
CA LYS A 13 -1.76 -29.57 12.18
C LYS A 13 -1.24 -28.13 12.34
N THR A 14 0.06 -27.93 12.14
CA THR A 14 0.69 -26.62 12.25
C THR A 14 0.21 -25.68 11.13
N PHE A 15 0.21 -26.13 9.87
CA PHE A 15 -0.26 -25.32 8.75
C PHE A 15 -1.75 -24.99 8.86
N LEU A 16 -2.58 -25.94 9.26
CA LEU A 16 -4.01 -25.70 9.50
C LEU A 16 -4.22 -24.67 10.62
N ALA A 17 -3.45 -24.74 11.71
CA ALA A 17 -3.51 -23.73 12.76
C ALA A 17 -3.11 -22.33 12.25
N MET A 18 -2.07 -22.23 11.42
CA MET A 18 -1.66 -20.97 10.79
C MET A 18 -2.74 -20.42 9.85
N MET A 19 -3.34 -21.27 9.02
CA MET A 19 -4.43 -20.87 8.12
C MET A 19 -5.66 -20.40 8.90
N ASN A 20 -6.09 -21.16 9.91
CA ASN A 20 -7.23 -20.79 10.75
C ASN A 20 -6.98 -19.47 11.47
N HIS A 21 -5.75 -19.22 11.92
CA HIS A 21 -5.39 -17.95 12.52
C HIS A 21 -5.57 -16.79 11.53
N VAL A 22 -5.08 -16.93 10.29
CA VAL A 22 -5.22 -15.89 9.26
C VAL A 22 -6.67 -15.69 8.86
N LEU A 23 -7.45 -16.75 8.68
CA LEU A 23 -8.87 -16.69 8.35
C LEU A 23 -9.72 -16.09 9.47
N SER A 24 -9.25 -16.15 10.72
CA SER A 24 -9.88 -15.50 11.87
C SER A 24 -9.54 -14.02 12.02
N MET A 25 -8.60 -13.51 11.21
CA MET A 25 -8.30 -12.07 11.20
C MET A 25 -9.40 -11.30 10.49
N ASP A 26 -9.70 -10.11 11.02
CA ASP A 26 -10.56 -9.16 10.34
C ASP A 26 -9.84 -8.47 9.18
N GLY A 27 -10.60 -7.77 8.34
CA GLY A 27 -10.04 -6.92 7.30
C GLY A 27 -10.01 -7.55 5.90
N PHE A 28 -10.74 -8.63 5.68
CA PHE A 28 -10.97 -9.18 4.34
C PHE A 28 -12.26 -8.63 3.74
N TYR A 29 -12.17 -8.10 2.52
CA TYR A 29 -13.30 -7.50 1.80
C TYR A 29 -13.35 -8.03 0.38
N PHE A 30 -14.55 -8.19 -0.16
CA PHE A 30 -14.77 -8.53 -1.56
C PHE A 30 -16.06 -7.86 -2.04
N SER A 31 -16.20 -7.76 -3.35
CA SER A 31 -17.44 -7.35 -4.00
C SER A 31 -17.69 -8.24 -5.20
N THR A 32 -18.95 -8.51 -5.49
CA THR A 32 -19.37 -9.31 -6.65
C THR A 32 -19.56 -8.48 -7.91
N THR A 33 -19.61 -7.15 -7.77
CA THR A 33 -19.95 -6.22 -8.87
C THR A 33 -18.95 -5.10 -9.05
N TYR A 34 -18.16 -4.78 -8.02
CA TYR A 34 -17.21 -3.67 -8.04
C TYR A 34 -15.78 -4.18 -7.86
N ASP A 35 -14.86 -3.63 -8.64
CA ASP A 35 -13.44 -3.95 -8.48
C ASP A 35 -12.84 -3.13 -7.34
N LEU A 36 -12.69 -3.77 -6.18
CA LEU A 36 -12.07 -3.16 -5.00
C LEU A 36 -10.56 -3.00 -5.12
N THR A 37 -9.89 -3.67 -6.06
CA THR A 37 -8.42 -3.68 -6.18
C THR A 37 -7.87 -2.43 -6.86
N HIS A 38 -8.70 -1.74 -7.65
CA HIS A 38 -8.36 -0.47 -8.30
C HIS A 38 -8.95 0.73 -7.57
N THR A 39 -8.28 1.88 -7.70
CA THR A 39 -8.84 3.18 -7.30
C THR A 39 -9.95 3.57 -8.26
N LEU A 40 -10.90 4.39 -7.79
CA LEU A 40 -11.91 5.01 -8.65
C LEU A 40 -11.26 5.81 -9.78
N GLN A 41 -10.16 6.53 -9.51
CA GLN A 41 -9.42 7.28 -10.51
C GLN A 41 -8.82 6.38 -11.61
N ARG A 42 -8.34 5.18 -11.24
CA ARG A 42 -7.83 4.21 -12.22
C ARG A 42 -8.98 3.63 -13.03
N LEU A 43 -10.07 3.23 -12.38
CA LEU A 43 -11.26 2.71 -13.04
C LEU A 43 -11.94 3.73 -13.98
N SER A 44 -11.85 5.04 -13.69
CA SER A 44 -12.40 6.06 -14.59
C SER A 44 -11.60 6.25 -15.88
N ASN A 45 -10.33 5.82 -15.88
CA ASN A 45 -9.42 5.98 -17.01
C ASN A 45 -9.23 4.70 -17.83
N THR A 46 -10.01 3.65 -17.57
CA THR A 46 -9.94 2.37 -18.30
C THR A 46 -10.88 2.37 -19.51
N SER A 47 -10.56 1.52 -20.49
CA SER A 47 -11.40 1.35 -21.67
C SER A 47 -12.67 0.55 -21.35
N PRO A 48 -13.72 0.64 -22.18
CA PRO A 48 -14.93 -0.18 -22.02
C PRO A 48 -14.62 -1.67 -22.00
N GLU A 49 -13.67 -2.13 -22.82
CA GLU A 49 -13.27 -3.54 -22.89
C GLU A 49 -12.69 -4.03 -21.55
N PHE A 50 -11.93 -3.19 -20.85
CA PHE A 50 -11.43 -3.49 -19.51
C PHE A 50 -12.57 -3.63 -18.49
N GLN A 51 -13.67 -2.89 -18.68
CA GLN A 51 -14.83 -2.97 -17.80
C GLN A 51 -15.69 -4.22 -18.04
N GLU A 52 -15.60 -4.82 -19.23
CA GLU A 52 -16.26 -6.08 -19.59
C GLU A 52 -15.52 -7.32 -19.10
N MET A 53 -14.20 -7.22 -18.84
CA MET A 53 -13.41 -8.29 -18.23
C MET A 53 -13.95 -8.69 -16.87
N SER A 54 -13.77 -9.96 -16.50
CA SER A 54 -14.14 -10.44 -15.17
C SER A 54 -13.34 -9.72 -14.07
N LEU A 55 -13.88 -9.71 -12.85
CA LEU A 55 -13.22 -9.08 -11.70
C LEU A 55 -11.81 -9.62 -11.47
N LEU A 56 -11.58 -10.92 -11.72
CA LEU A 56 -10.26 -11.52 -11.56
C LEU A 56 -9.28 -11.14 -12.66
N GLU A 57 -9.70 -11.19 -13.92
CA GLU A 57 -8.83 -10.89 -15.06
C GLU A 57 -8.31 -9.45 -15.01
N ARG A 58 -9.15 -8.52 -14.56
CA ARG A 58 -8.79 -7.12 -14.47
C ARG A 58 -8.19 -6.70 -13.13
N ALA A 59 -8.14 -7.58 -12.12
CA ALA A 59 -7.72 -7.21 -10.78
C ALA A 59 -6.25 -6.80 -10.71
N ASP A 60 -5.96 -5.78 -9.90
CA ASP A 60 -4.60 -5.40 -9.54
C ASP A 60 -4.03 -6.46 -8.59
N GLN A 61 -3.13 -7.30 -9.12
CA GLN A 61 -2.56 -8.44 -8.42
C GLN A 61 -1.83 -8.06 -7.13
N ARG A 62 -1.40 -6.79 -6.98
CA ARG A 62 -0.84 -6.30 -5.72
C ARG A 62 -1.84 -6.44 -4.57
N PHE A 63 -3.14 -6.34 -4.83
CA PHE A 63 -4.18 -6.30 -3.81
C PHE A 63 -5.07 -7.56 -3.78
N VAL A 64 -4.77 -8.58 -4.59
CA VAL A 64 -5.50 -9.87 -4.60
C VAL A 64 -4.89 -10.81 -3.57
N TRP A 65 -5.39 -10.77 -2.33
CA TRP A 65 -4.84 -11.57 -1.22
C TRP A 65 -4.96 -13.09 -1.48
N ASN A 66 -6.09 -13.53 -2.04
CA ASN A 66 -6.34 -14.93 -2.37
C ASN A 66 -5.82 -15.35 -3.76
N GLY A 67 -4.97 -14.54 -4.41
CA GLY A 67 -4.56 -14.77 -5.80
C GLY A 67 -3.87 -16.12 -6.01
N HIS A 68 -3.11 -16.60 -5.02
CA HIS A 68 -2.51 -17.94 -5.06
C HIS A 68 -3.57 -19.07 -5.10
N LEU A 69 -4.65 -18.93 -4.31
CA LEU A 69 -5.74 -19.90 -4.25
C LEU A 69 -6.58 -19.88 -5.53
N LEU A 70 -6.68 -18.72 -6.18
CA LEU A 70 -7.44 -18.55 -7.42
C LEU A 70 -6.69 -19.04 -8.66
N ARG A 71 -5.40 -19.40 -8.58
CA ARG A 71 -4.59 -19.76 -9.76
C ARG A 71 -5.20 -20.89 -10.59
N GLU A 72 -5.65 -21.97 -9.94
CA GLU A 72 -6.29 -23.09 -10.63
C GLU A 72 -7.64 -22.70 -11.25
N LEU A 73 -8.40 -21.85 -10.57
CA LEU A 73 -9.68 -21.35 -11.06
C LEU A 73 -9.50 -20.35 -12.22
N SER A 74 -8.42 -19.56 -12.20
CA SER A 74 -8.12 -18.60 -13.27
C SER A 74 -7.81 -19.28 -14.60
N ALA A 75 -7.34 -20.53 -14.57
CA ALA A 75 -7.05 -21.32 -15.76
C ALA A 75 -8.31 -21.82 -16.48
N GLN A 76 -9.49 -21.71 -15.85
CA GLN A 76 -10.76 -22.22 -16.35
C GLN A 76 -11.76 -21.06 -16.54
N PRO A 77 -11.91 -20.53 -17.77
CA PRO A 77 -12.81 -19.40 -18.06
C PRO A 77 -14.26 -19.62 -17.60
N GLU A 78 -14.75 -20.86 -17.66
CA GLU A 78 -16.10 -21.25 -17.24
C GLU A 78 -16.40 -20.98 -15.75
N VAL A 79 -15.38 -20.92 -14.89
CA VAL A 79 -15.54 -20.68 -13.44
C VAL A 79 -15.09 -19.29 -12.99
N HIS A 80 -14.71 -18.40 -13.92
CA HIS A 80 -14.28 -17.03 -13.57
C HIS A 80 -15.32 -16.27 -12.73
N ARG A 81 -16.62 -16.52 -12.96
CA ARG A 81 -17.72 -15.96 -12.14
C ARG A 81 -17.65 -16.31 -10.65
N PHE A 82 -16.95 -17.38 -10.28
CA PHE A 82 -16.76 -17.83 -8.90
C PHE A 82 -15.40 -17.41 -8.33
N ALA A 83 -14.50 -16.92 -9.18
CA ALA A 83 -13.15 -16.54 -8.81
C ALA A 83 -13.12 -15.06 -8.41
N LEU A 84 -13.52 -14.76 -7.18
CA LEU A 84 -13.61 -13.38 -6.69
C LEU A 84 -12.31 -12.93 -6.00
N PRO A 85 -11.72 -11.79 -6.41
CA PRO A 85 -10.61 -11.17 -5.69
C PRO A 85 -11.01 -10.78 -4.27
N VAL A 86 -10.23 -11.22 -3.29
CA VAL A 86 -10.35 -10.80 -1.89
C VAL A 86 -9.26 -9.80 -1.57
N LEU A 87 -9.67 -8.63 -1.10
CA LEU A 87 -8.81 -7.57 -0.60
C LEU A 87 -8.52 -7.80 0.89
N HIS A 88 -7.29 -7.51 1.32
CA HIS A 88 -6.98 -7.35 2.74
C HIS A 88 -6.67 -5.87 3.06
N GLY A 89 -7.31 -5.31 4.08
CA GLY A 89 -7.18 -3.90 4.41
C GLY A 89 -8.32 -3.37 5.28
N PHE A 90 -8.93 -2.25 4.89
CA PHE A 90 -10.00 -1.59 5.63
C PHE A 90 -10.97 -0.89 4.68
N ILE A 91 -12.27 -1.03 4.92
CA ILE A 91 -13.31 -0.28 4.20
C ILE A 91 -14.31 0.25 5.21
N THR A 92 -14.59 1.55 5.14
CA THR A 92 -15.73 2.14 5.84
C THR A 92 -16.48 3.11 4.93
N MET A 93 -17.78 3.23 5.18
CA MET A 93 -18.69 4.10 4.44
C MET A 93 -19.58 4.82 5.45
N HIS A 94 -19.65 6.13 5.35
CA HIS A 94 -20.46 6.98 6.21
C HIS A 94 -21.26 7.96 5.37
N SER A 95 -22.58 7.97 5.53
CA SER A 95 -23.42 9.05 5.00
C SER A 95 -23.34 10.25 5.96
N CYS A 96 -22.85 11.36 5.44
CA CYS A 96 -22.55 12.58 6.17
C CYS A 96 -23.40 13.75 5.65
N SER A 97 -23.50 14.82 6.44
CA SER A 97 -24.13 16.06 5.99
C SER A 97 -23.30 17.28 6.37
N ILE A 98 -23.04 18.17 5.42
CA ILE A 98 -22.39 19.47 5.66
C ILE A 98 -23.31 20.56 5.12
N ASN A 99 -23.67 21.53 5.96
CA ASN A 99 -24.53 22.66 5.58
C ASN A 99 -25.83 22.23 4.87
N GLY A 100 -26.47 21.15 5.36
CA GLY A 100 -27.70 20.60 4.79
C GLY A 100 -27.53 19.78 3.51
N LYS A 101 -26.31 19.60 3.00
CA LYS A 101 -26.00 18.75 1.85
C LYS A 101 -25.56 17.37 2.32
N TYR A 102 -26.27 16.34 1.88
CA TYR A 102 -25.96 14.94 2.21
C TYR A 102 -25.01 14.34 1.16
N PHE A 103 -23.98 13.64 1.61
CA PHE A 103 -22.99 12.96 0.77
C PHE A 103 -22.49 11.69 1.46
N ASP A 104 -21.99 10.74 0.68
CA ASP A 104 -21.31 9.57 1.22
C ASP A 104 -19.81 9.82 1.24
N TRP A 105 -19.19 9.61 2.39
CA TRP A 105 -17.74 9.56 2.56
C TRP A 105 -17.30 8.10 2.74
N ILE A 106 -16.39 7.67 1.89
CA ILE A 106 -15.94 6.28 1.81
C ILE A 106 -14.42 6.30 1.94
N LEU A 107 -13.89 5.44 2.81
CA LEU A 107 -12.46 5.26 3.00
C LEU A 107 -12.12 3.80 2.71
N ILE A 108 -11.23 3.58 1.74
CA ILE A 108 -10.75 2.26 1.35
C ILE A 108 -9.23 2.23 1.51
N SER A 109 -8.72 1.37 2.38
CA SER A 109 -7.29 1.07 2.48
C SER A 109 -7.03 -0.35 1.99
N ARG A 110 -6.08 -0.50 1.07
CA ARG A 110 -5.72 -1.74 0.40
C ARG A 110 -4.28 -2.08 0.74
N ARG A 111 -4.06 -3.24 1.35
CA ARG A 111 -2.70 -3.71 1.67
C ARG A 111 -2.20 -4.61 0.56
N SER A 112 -1.00 -4.31 0.07
CA SER A 112 -0.33 -5.14 -0.92
C SER A 112 0.00 -6.52 -0.35
N CYS A 113 -0.24 -7.56 -1.13
CA CYS A 113 0.22 -8.93 -0.87
C CYS A 113 1.66 -9.13 -1.34
N PHE A 114 2.19 -8.24 -2.20
CA PHE A 114 3.59 -8.29 -2.63
C PHE A 114 4.47 -7.88 -1.45
N ARG A 115 5.43 -8.75 -1.10
CA ARG A 115 6.35 -8.55 0.02
C ARG A 115 5.64 -8.22 1.35
N ALA A 116 4.54 -8.92 1.62
CA ALA A 116 3.86 -8.87 2.91
C ALA A 116 4.69 -9.63 3.97
N GLY A 117 4.82 -9.06 5.17
CA GLY A 117 5.44 -9.78 6.27
C GLY A 117 5.53 -9.01 7.57
N VAL A 118 5.95 -9.71 8.61
CA VAL A 118 6.04 -9.17 9.97
C VAL A 118 7.13 -8.10 10.09
N ARG A 119 6.89 -7.11 10.94
CA ARG A 119 7.67 -5.85 11.10
C ARG A 119 9.17 -6.05 11.29
N TYR A 120 9.62 -7.20 11.80
CA TYR A 120 11.03 -7.49 12.04
C TYR A 120 11.74 -8.21 10.89
N TYR A 121 11.00 -8.85 9.98
CA TYR A 121 11.58 -9.73 8.96
C TYR A 121 11.47 -9.16 7.55
N VAL A 122 10.47 -8.32 7.26
CA VAL A 122 10.24 -7.78 5.92
C VAL A 122 10.29 -6.25 5.95
N ARG A 123 11.33 -5.71 5.30
CA ARG A 123 11.64 -4.27 5.23
C ARG A 123 12.29 -3.91 3.90
N GLY A 124 12.25 -2.61 3.59
CA GLY A 124 12.87 -2.05 2.40
C GLY A 124 12.18 -2.52 1.12
N ILE A 125 12.91 -2.38 0.03
CA ILE A 125 12.47 -2.70 -1.33
C ILE A 125 13.21 -3.96 -1.78
N ASP A 126 12.53 -4.88 -2.46
CA ASP A 126 13.19 -6.03 -3.08
C ASP A 126 13.82 -5.69 -4.45
N SER A 127 14.44 -6.68 -5.10
CA SER A 127 15.01 -6.48 -6.43
C SER A 127 13.97 -6.07 -7.46
N GLU A 128 12.72 -6.50 -7.31
CA GLU A 128 11.62 -6.24 -8.25
C GLU A 128 10.95 -4.88 -8.01
N GLY A 129 11.39 -4.12 -6.99
CA GLY A 129 10.83 -2.80 -6.68
C GLY A 129 9.61 -2.85 -5.77
N HIS A 130 9.28 -4.00 -5.18
CA HIS A 130 8.16 -4.10 -4.25
C HIS A 130 8.58 -3.61 -2.85
N ALA A 131 7.90 -2.57 -2.38
CA ALA A 131 8.08 -2.07 -1.02
C ALA A 131 7.40 -2.99 -0.01
N ALA A 132 8.08 -3.23 1.12
CA ALA A 132 7.51 -3.98 2.23
C ALA A 132 6.24 -3.33 2.77
N ASN A 133 5.17 -4.12 2.89
CA ASN A 133 3.90 -3.70 3.47
C ASN A 133 3.31 -2.42 2.84
N PHE A 134 3.41 -2.29 1.51
CA PHE A 134 2.78 -1.20 0.74
C PHE A 134 1.27 -1.14 1.03
N VAL A 135 0.75 0.06 1.28
CA VAL A 135 -0.67 0.31 1.48
C VAL A 135 -1.11 1.49 0.61
N GLU A 136 -2.21 1.31 -0.11
CA GLU A 136 -2.90 2.39 -0.81
C GLU A 136 -4.18 2.75 -0.06
N THR A 137 -4.34 4.02 0.31
CA THR A 137 -5.56 4.53 0.95
C THR A 137 -6.24 5.53 0.05
N GLU A 138 -7.52 5.31 -0.21
CA GLU A 138 -8.36 6.11 -1.07
C GLU A 138 -9.55 6.66 -0.28
N GLN A 139 -9.74 7.97 -0.38
CA GLN A 139 -10.91 8.67 0.12
C GLN A 139 -11.82 9.01 -1.05
N ILE A 140 -13.06 8.55 -1.01
CA ILE A 140 -14.07 8.82 -2.03
C ILE A 140 -15.18 9.64 -1.40
N VAL A 141 -15.56 10.72 -2.09
CA VAL A 141 -16.76 11.50 -1.76
C VAL A 141 -17.75 11.32 -2.90
N HIS A 142 -18.96 10.85 -2.58
CA HIS A 142 -20.06 10.71 -3.52
C HIS A 142 -21.17 11.71 -3.16
N TYR A 143 -21.46 12.62 -4.08
CA TYR A 143 -22.44 13.69 -3.89
C TYR A 143 -23.22 13.92 -5.19
N ASN A 144 -24.56 13.79 -5.13
CA ASN A 144 -25.47 14.02 -6.26
C ASN A 144 -25.04 13.33 -7.58
N GLY A 145 -24.57 12.08 -7.50
CA GLY A 145 -24.11 11.31 -8.67
C GLY A 145 -22.69 11.64 -9.15
N SER A 146 -22.08 12.73 -8.66
CA SER A 146 -20.66 13.01 -8.86
C SER A 146 -19.81 12.30 -7.82
N LYS A 147 -18.63 11.82 -8.24
CA LYS A 147 -17.67 11.15 -7.36
C LYS A 147 -16.32 11.83 -7.46
N ALA A 148 -15.68 12.06 -6.32
CA ALA A 148 -14.29 12.49 -6.24
C ALA A 148 -13.49 11.42 -5.49
N SER A 149 -12.25 11.18 -5.93
CA SER A 149 -11.33 10.24 -5.29
C SER A 149 -10.00 10.92 -5.01
N PHE A 150 -9.45 10.67 -3.83
CA PHE A 150 -8.14 11.13 -3.40
C PHE A 150 -7.35 9.95 -2.85
N VAL A 151 -6.19 9.68 -3.46
CA VAL A 151 -5.39 8.48 -3.18
C VAL A 151 -4.06 8.88 -2.55
N GLN A 152 -3.66 8.14 -1.51
CA GLN A 152 -2.37 8.27 -0.85
C GLN A 152 -1.73 6.88 -0.70
N ALA A 153 -0.47 6.75 -1.09
CA ALA A 153 0.33 5.54 -0.85
C ALA A 153 1.15 5.67 0.43
N SER A 154 1.42 4.55 1.10
CA SER A 154 2.20 4.51 2.33
C SER A 154 3.02 3.22 2.40
N ASP A 155 4.33 3.39 2.52
CA ASP A 155 5.30 2.30 2.41
C ASP A 155 6.22 2.24 3.62
N ARG A 156 6.61 1.02 4.02
CA ARG A 156 7.64 0.83 5.05
C ARG A 156 9.01 0.62 4.41
N VAL A 157 9.52 1.70 3.83
CA VAL A 157 10.87 1.69 3.25
C VAL A 157 11.94 1.79 4.34
N CYS A 158 11.67 2.48 5.45
CA CYS A 158 12.69 2.93 6.41
C CYS A 158 12.20 3.00 7.88
N GLU A 159 11.84 1.89 8.54
CA GLU A 159 11.61 1.93 10.00
C GLU A 159 12.77 1.25 10.73
N ALA A 160 13.50 2.00 11.56
CA ALA A 160 14.65 1.49 12.32
C ALA A 160 14.21 0.44 13.35
N ALA A 161 14.85 -0.73 13.35
CA ALA A 161 14.77 -1.64 14.50
C ALA A 161 15.75 -1.14 15.56
N SER A 162 15.40 -1.37 16.82
CA SER A 162 16.21 -1.09 18.00
C SER A 162 17.73 -1.26 17.80
N HIS A 163 18.47 -0.33 18.40
CA HIS A 163 19.90 0.02 18.36
C HIS A 163 21.00 -1.04 18.08
N LYS A 164 20.73 -2.35 18.02
CA LYS A 164 21.77 -3.39 17.81
C LYS A 164 21.89 -3.92 16.38
N ILE A 165 20.90 -3.71 15.50
CA ILE A 165 20.89 -4.29 14.13
C ILE A 165 20.91 -3.21 13.04
N CYS A 166 21.47 -2.03 13.34
CA CYS A 166 21.42 -0.88 12.42
C CYS A 166 22.56 -0.90 11.38
N ASN A 167 23.80 -1.22 11.78
CA ASN A 167 24.96 -0.97 10.90
C ASN A 167 25.16 -2.01 9.78
N LEU A 168 24.77 -3.27 9.98
CA LEU A 168 24.97 -4.31 8.96
C LEU A 168 23.83 -4.38 7.92
N MET A 169 22.66 -3.83 8.24
CA MET A 169 21.47 -3.90 7.38
C MET A 169 21.32 -2.71 6.42
N LEU A 170 21.87 -1.53 6.74
CA LEU A 170 21.81 -0.36 5.85
C LEU A 170 22.30 -0.63 4.43
N PHE A 171 23.35 -1.46 4.27
CA PHE A 171 23.91 -1.85 2.97
C PHE A 171 23.11 -2.91 2.21
N LYS A 172 22.18 -3.63 2.87
CA LYS A 172 21.31 -4.64 2.23
C LYS A 172 19.88 -4.15 1.99
N ILE A 173 19.47 -3.05 2.63
CA ILE A 173 18.10 -2.54 2.58
C ILE A 173 17.83 -1.78 1.26
N PHE A 174 18.86 -1.25 0.61
CA PHE A 174 18.70 -0.42 -0.59
C PHE A 174 19.62 -0.87 -1.73
N SER A 175 19.06 -1.65 -2.66
CA SER A 175 19.62 -1.71 -4.01
C SER A 175 19.16 -0.46 -4.77
N MET A 176 20.10 0.28 -5.38
CA MET A 176 19.74 1.40 -6.25
C MET A 176 18.83 0.95 -7.39
N ASP A 177 19.04 -0.25 -7.93
CA ASP A 177 18.20 -0.81 -8.99
C ASP A 177 16.76 -1.05 -8.51
N GLY A 178 16.60 -1.63 -7.32
CA GLY A 178 15.28 -1.87 -6.73
C GLY A 178 14.57 -0.55 -6.39
N PHE A 179 15.33 0.42 -5.88
CA PHE A 179 14.83 1.77 -5.57
C PHE A 179 14.35 2.50 -6.83
N GLN A 180 15.12 2.43 -7.93
CA GLN A 180 14.74 2.99 -9.21
C GLN A 180 13.47 2.32 -9.76
N ARG A 181 13.43 0.98 -9.83
CA ARG A 181 12.24 0.23 -10.29
C ARG A 181 11.00 0.56 -9.47
N HIS A 182 11.15 0.68 -8.16
CA HIS A 182 10.06 1.07 -7.28
C HIS A 182 9.48 2.42 -7.69
N PHE A 183 10.30 3.48 -7.76
CA PHE A 183 9.81 4.81 -8.10
C PHE A 183 9.34 4.93 -9.56
N ASP A 184 9.96 4.22 -10.49
CA ASP A 184 9.46 4.13 -11.87
C ASP A 184 8.04 3.55 -11.88
N SER A 185 7.79 2.47 -11.12
CA SER A 185 6.44 1.90 -10.98
C SER A 185 5.46 2.87 -10.31
N GLN A 186 5.88 3.59 -9.26
CA GLN A 186 5.04 4.58 -8.60
C GLN A 186 4.67 5.73 -9.55
N ILE A 187 5.63 6.19 -10.36
CA ILE A 187 5.40 7.26 -11.33
C ILE A 187 4.44 6.83 -12.43
N ILE A 188 4.56 5.59 -12.92
CA ILE A 188 3.63 5.05 -13.93
C ILE A 188 2.21 4.96 -13.37
N ILE A 189 2.04 4.54 -12.12
CA ILE A 189 0.72 4.28 -11.52
C ILE A 189 0.05 5.56 -11.01
N TYR A 190 0.80 6.44 -10.36
CA TYR A 190 0.29 7.60 -9.62
C TYR A 190 0.75 8.95 -10.19
N GLY A 191 1.67 8.97 -11.15
CA GLY A 191 2.24 10.20 -11.69
C GLY A 191 3.34 10.78 -10.79
N LYS A 192 3.45 12.11 -10.75
CA LYS A 192 4.47 12.80 -9.96
C LYS A 192 4.34 12.47 -8.47
N GLN A 193 5.46 12.15 -7.83
CA GLN A 193 5.53 11.65 -6.46
C GLN A 193 6.07 12.70 -5.49
N VAL A 194 5.38 12.87 -4.37
CA VAL A 194 5.86 13.66 -3.22
C VAL A 194 6.05 12.73 -2.04
N ILE A 195 7.30 12.45 -1.70
CA ILE A 195 7.68 11.55 -0.62
C ILE A 195 7.79 12.36 0.67
N ILE A 196 6.99 12.00 1.67
CA ILE A 196 7.05 12.59 3.01
C ILE A 196 7.70 11.57 3.94
N ASN A 197 8.86 11.92 4.49
CA ASN A 197 9.56 11.10 5.45
C ASN A 197 9.49 11.74 6.85
N LEU A 198 8.90 11.01 7.80
CA LEU A 198 8.65 11.49 9.17
C LEU A 198 9.78 11.16 10.16
N VAL A 199 10.94 10.72 9.66
CA VAL A 199 12.08 10.28 10.46
C VAL A 199 12.59 11.39 11.39
N ASN A 200 12.99 10.99 12.60
CA ASN A 200 13.65 11.88 13.54
C ASN A 200 15.02 12.32 13.00
N GLN A 201 15.26 13.63 12.93
CA GLN A 201 16.53 14.18 12.44
C GLN A 201 17.66 14.08 13.49
N LYS A 202 17.38 13.47 14.65
CA LYS A 202 18.33 13.18 15.72
C LYS A 202 18.40 11.69 16.02
N GLY A 203 19.55 11.26 16.53
CA GLY A 203 19.75 9.89 17.00
C GLY A 203 20.03 8.90 15.88
N SER A 204 19.59 7.66 16.09
CA SER A 204 19.94 6.49 15.26
C SER A 204 19.24 6.46 13.91
N GLU A 205 18.21 7.27 13.68
CA GLU A 205 17.47 7.33 12.41
C GLU A 205 18.06 8.34 11.42
N LYS A 206 18.87 9.30 11.88
CA LYS A 206 19.48 10.32 11.02
C LYS A 206 20.31 9.73 9.86
N PRO A 207 21.17 8.71 10.06
CA PRO A 207 21.91 8.11 8.95
C PRO A 207 21.00 7.46 7.89
N LEU A 208 19.84 6.93 8.32
CA LEU A 208 18.86 6.32 7.43
C LEU A 208 18.16 7.38 6.56
N GLU A 209 17.78 8.50 7.17
CA GLU A 209 17.23 9.67 6.47
C GLU A 209 18.23 10.19 5.42
N GLN A 210 19.49 10.38 5.81
CA GLN A 210 20.55 10.88 4.93
C GLN A 210 20.83 9.93 3.76
N ALA A 211 20.83 8.61 4.02
CA ALA A 211 20.98 7.61 2.97
C ALA A 211 19.80 7.68 1.98
N PHE A 212 18.56 7.76 2.48
CA PHE A 212 17.38 7.90 1.64
C PHE A 212 17.40 9.18 0.80
N ALA A 213 17.71 10.32 1.42
CA ALA A 213 17.85 11.60 0.74
C ALA A 213 18.93 11.56 -0.36
N THR A 214 20.06 10.89 -0.09
CA THR A 214 21.13 10.71 -1.06
C THR A 214 20.64 9.89 -2.26
N MET A 215 19.92 8.78 -2.03
CA MET A 215 19.40 7.95 -3.13
C MET A 215 18.38 8.69 -3.99
N VAL A 216 17.44 9.44 -3.38
CA VAL A 216 16.50 10.27 -4.14
C VAL A 216 17.26 11.31 -4.98
N SER A 217 18.27 11.96 -4.38
CA SER A 217 19.10 12.94 -5.08
C SER A 217 19.88 12.29 -6.23
N SER A 218 20.38 11.06 -6.04
CA SER A 218 21.10 10.30 -7.07
C SER A 218 20.21 9.84 -8.22
N LEU A 219 18.91 9.58 -7.99
CA LEU A 219 17.97 9.31 -9.08
C LEU A 219 17.82 10.53 -10.00
N GLY A 220 17.94 11.75 -9.47
CA GLY A 220 17.87 12.99 -10.25
C GLY A 220 16.56 13.18 -11.02
N ASN A 221 15.48 12.49 -10.62
CA ASN A 221 14.21 12.47 -11.35
C ASN A 221 13.33 13.65 -10.92
N GLY A 222 13.06 14.58 -11.83
CA GLY A 222 12.23 15.76 -11.59
C GLY A 222 10.77 15.47 -11.23
N MET A 223 10.31 14.23 -11.45
CA MET A 223 8.98 13.75 -11.04
C MET A 223 8.91 13.33 -9.58
N ILE A 224 10.04 13.32 -8.85
CA ILE A 224 10.11 12.92 -7.44
C ILE A 224 10.55 14.12 -6.62
N ARG A 225 9.77 14.46 -5.60
CA ARG A 225 10.18 15.41 -4.56
C ARG A 225 10.23 14.71 -3.21
N TYR A 226 11.27 15.01 -2.43
CA TYR A 226 11.47 14.43 -1.11
C TYR A 226 11.43 15.51 -0.04
N ILE A 227 10.66 15.26 1.02
CA ILE A 227 10.49 16.15 2.15
C ILE A 227 10.76 15.35 3.42
N ALA A 228 11.80 15.74 4.15
CA ALA A 228 12.07 15.21 5.48
C ALA A 228 11.43 16.13 6.54
N PHE A 229 10.48 15.60 7.31
CA PHE A 229 9.75 16.34 8.34
C PHE A 229 9.93 15.67 9.70
N ASP A 230 10.66 16.33 10.61
CA ASP A 230 10.86 15.81 11.97
C ASP A 230 9.60 16.00 12.82
N PHE A 231 8.72 15.00 12.79
CA PHE A 231 7.45 15.04 13.49
C PHE A 231 7.63 15.22 15.02
N HIS A 232 8.64 14.57 15.62
CA HIS A 232 8.87 14.63 17.07
C HIS A 232 9.40 15.99 17.54
N LYS A 233 10.19 16.66 16.70
CA LYS A 233 10.67 18.02 16.97
C LYS A 233 9.56 19.05 16.75
N GLU A 234 8.86 18.97 15.62
CA GLU A 234 7.91 20.01 15.24
C GLU A 234 6.61 19.89 16.03
N CYS A 235 6.03 18.70 16.18
CA CYS A 235 4.78 18.47 16.93
C CYS A 235 5.00 18.19 18.43
N LYS A 236 6.15 18.56 18.99
CA LYS A 236 6.45 18.37 20.41
C LYS A 236 5.37 19.02 21.29
N ASN A 237 4.99 18.34 22.38
CA ASN A 237 3.94 18.76 23.31
C ASN A 237 2.54 18.85 22.68
N MET A 238 2.21 17.94 21.75
CA MET A 238 0.88 17.89 21.09
C MET A 238 0.54 19.18 20.31
N ARG A 239 1.56 19.88 19.81
CA ARG A 239 1.39 21.04 18.93
C ARG A 239 1.10 20.62 17.50
N TRP A 240 -0.10 20.08 17.32
CA TRP A 240 -0.63 19.62 16.04
C TRP A 240 -0.83 20.76 15.04
N ASP A 241 -0.94 21.99 15.53
CA ASP A 241 -0.97 23.21 14.72
C ASP A 241 0.21 23.28 13.75
N ARG A 242 1.38 22.75 14.14
CA ARG A 242 2.59 22.78 13.30
C ARG A 242 2.59 21.79 12.15
N LEU A 243 1.59 20.89 12.08
CA LEU A 243 1.34 20.14 10.85
C LEU A 243 0.95 21.07 9.69
N SER A 244 0.46 22.28 9.97
CA SER A 244 0.22 23.27 8.92
C SER A 244 1.49 23.57 8.12
N ILE A 245 2.68 23.56 8.74
CA ILE A 245 3.96 23.79 8.04
C ILE A 245 4.17 22.74 6.94
N LEU A 246 3.91 21.47 7.26
CA LEU A 246 4.02 20.39 6.28
C LEU A 246 2.93 20.52 5.21
N LEU A 247 1.70 20.83 5.63
CA LEU A 247 0.59 21.01 4.71
C LEU A 247 0.84 22.17 3.74
N ASP A 248 1.36 23.30 4.20
CA ASP A 248 1.67 24.47 3.39
C ASP A 248 2.77 24.14 2.37
N GLN A 249 3.82 23.43 2.80
CA GLN A 249 4.87 22.95 1.89
C GLN A 249 4.29 22.02 0.81
N VAL A 250 3.43 21.09 1.20
CA VAL A 250 2.84 20.11 0.28
C VAL A 250 1.74 20.74 -0.58
N ALA A 251 1.05 21.78 -0.11
CA ALA A 251 -0.06 22.43 -0.82
C ALA A 251 0.40 23.06 -2.13
N GLU A 252 1.52 23.79 -2.11
CA GLU A 252 2.13 24.34 -3.34
C GLU A 252 2.42 23.24 -4.38
N MET A 253 2.77 22.04 -3.90
CA MET A 253 3.07 20.90 -4.76
C MET A 253 1.81 20.15 -5.23
N GLN A 254 0.75 20.12 -4.41
CA GLN A 254 -0.51 19.48 -4.74
C GLN A 254 -1.27 20.22 -5.84
N ASP A 255 -1.19 21.54 -5.90
CA ASP A 255 -1.78 22.29 -7.00
C ASP A 255 -1.09 22.00 -8.34
N GLU A 256 0.20 21.62 -8.34
CA GLU A 256 0.92 21.11 -9.52
C GLU A 256 0.59 19.64 -9.87
N LEU A 257 -0.18 18.93 -9.03
CA LEU A 257 -0.58 17.53 -9.22
C LEU A 257 -2.01 17.36 -9.74
N ARG A 258 -2.78 18.46 -9.83
CA ARG A 258 -4.16 18.47 -10.34
C ARG A 258 -4.24 18.37 -11.85
#